data_AF-A0A7J4TYJ0-F1
#
_entry.id   AF-A0A7J4TYJ0-F1
#
_cell.length_a   1.000
_cell.length_b   1.000
_cell.length_c   1.000
_cell.angle_alpha   90.00
_cell.angle_beta   90.00
_cell.angle_gamma   90.00
#
_symmetry.space_group_name_H-M   'P 1'
#
loop_
_entity.id
_entity.type
_entity.pdbx_description
1 polymer ?
#
loop_
_entity_poly.entity_id
_entity_poly.type
_entity_poly.pdbx_seq_one_letter_code
_entity_poly.pdbx_strand_id
1 'polypeptide(L)' 'MIQGEHEGVLKTGTSTVGITFDGGAVVGADHRATMGHFVANKSVQKLFRIGDNL' A
#
# COMPACT_ATOMS: atom_id res chain seq x y z
N MET A 1 25.86 -25.25 2.36
CA MET A 1 25.41 -23.86 2.50
C MET A 1 24.56 -23.52 1.28
N ILE A 2 23.30 -23.91 1.29
CA ILE A 2 22.33 -23.51 0.27
C ILE A 2 21.26 -22.70 1.01
N GLN A 3 21.43 -21.38 1.00
CA GLN A 3 20.37 -20.47 1.43
C GLN A 3 19.32 -20.49 0.32
N GLY A 4 18.16 -21.06 0.61
CA GLY A 4 17.04 -21.06 -0.32
C GLY A 4 16.64 -19.63 -0.61
N GLU A 5 16.60 -19.27 -1.90
CA GLU A 5 15.86 -18.10 -2.35
C GLU A 5 14.41 -18.32 -1.96
N HIS A 6 13.98 -17.67 -0.89
CA HIS A 6 12.63 -17.15 -0.94
C HIS A 6 12.71 -16.03 -1.96
N GLU A 7 12.19 -16.24 -3.18
CA GLU A 7 11.74 -15.15 -4.06
C GLU A 7 10.63 -14.40 -3.31
N GLY A 8 11.04 -13.75 -2.23
CA GLY A 8 10.18 -13.23 -1.20
C GLY A 8 9.68 -11.91 -1.69
N VAL A 9 8.39 -11.86 -2.00
CA VAL A 9 7.65 -10.62 -2.28
C VAL A 9 8.23 -9.48 -1.44
N LEU A 10 8.89 -8.53 -2.11
CA LEU A 10 9.53 -7.41 -1.45
C LEU A 10 8.45 -6.57 -0.75
N LYS A 11 8.52 -6.48 0.58
CA LYS A 11 7.59 -5.66 1.35
C LYS A 11 7.91 -4.18 1.10
N THR A 12 6.88 -3.41 0.75
CA THR A 12 7.01 -1.99 0.33
C THR A 12 6.80 -0.98 1.45
N GLY A 13 6.52 -1.44 2.68
CA GLY A 13 6.23 -0.56 3.82
C GLY A 13 5.00 0.33 3.60
N THR A 14 3.89 -0.27 3.18
CA THR A 14 2.61 0.42 2.88
C THR A 14 1.65 0.34 4.07
N SER A 15 0.89 1.41 4.31
CA SER A 15 -0.22 1.44 5.26
C SER A 15 -1.47 2.00 4.60
N THR A 16 -2.55 1.22 4.66
CA THR A 16 -3.90 1.61 4.23
C THR A 16 -4.85 1.47 5.43
N VAL A 17 -5.68 2.48 5.65
CA VAL A 17 -6.63 2.55 6.77
C VAL A 17 -8.00 2.93 6.24
N GLY A 18 -9.04 2.26 6.78
CA GLY A 18 -10.44 2.61 6.53
C GLY A 18 -11.17 2.84 7.85
N ILE A 19 -12.07 3.83 7.87
CA ILE A 19 -12.91 4.18 9.03
C ILE A 19 -14.37 4.30 8.54
N THR A 20 -15.27 3.61 9.22
CA THR A 20 -16.72 3.72 8.99
C THR A 20 -17.37 4.66 10.00
N PHE A 21 -18.39 5.39 9.58
CA PHE A 21 -19.19 6.27 10.42
C PHE A 21 -20.64 6.29 9.93
N ASP A 22 -21.55 6.85 10.74
CA ASP A 22 -22.93 7.03 10.30
C ASP A 22 -22.97 8.03 9.14
N GLY A 23 -23.40 7.57 7.96
CA GLY A 23 -23.36 8.33 6.72
C GLY A 23 -22.22 7.98 5.75
N GLY A 24 -21.34 7.01 6.06
CA GLY A 24 -20.41 6.47 5.06
C GLY A 24 -19.08 5.91 5.59
N ALA A 25 -18.04 6.01 4.76
CA ALA A 25 -16.70 5.54 5.06
C ALA A 25 -15.62 6.48 4.49
N VAL A 26 -14.46 6.52 5.14
CA VAL A 26 -13.25 7.20 4.67
C VAL A 26 -12.13 6.16 4.54
N VAL A 27 -11.41 6.20 3.42
CA VAL A 27 -10.23 5.35 3.18
C VAL A 27 -9.04 6.22 2.85
N GLY A 28 -7.90 5.93 3.48
CA GLY A 28 -6.63 6.60 3.23
C GLY A 28 -5.51 5.58 3.08
N ALA A 29 -4.53 5.88 2.23
CA ALA A 29 -3.32 5.09 2.07
C ALA A 29 -2.10 6.02 2.01
N ASP A 30 -0.96 5.56 2.49
CA ASP A 30 0.29 6.30 2.35
C ASP A 30 0.75 6.33 0.88
N HIS A 31 1.63 7.28 0.53
CA HIS A 31 2.11 7.46 -0.84
C HIS A 31 3.53 6.90 -1.09
N ARG A 32 4.15 6.29 -0.08
CA ARG A 32 5.54 5.81 -0.18
C ARG A 32 5.58 4.40 -0.74
N ALA A 33 6.46 4.16 -1.71
CA ALA A 33 6.80 2.83 -2.18
C ALA A 33 8.29 2.59 -1.96
N THR A 34 8.62 1.45 -1.35
CA THR A 34 10.01 1.03 -1.13
C THR A 34 10.35 -0.27 -1.84
N MET A 35 11.63 -0.44 -2.15
CA MET A 35 12.25 -1.69 -2.60
C MET A 35 13.33 -2.03 -1.58
N GLY A 36 12.98 -2.85 -0.59
CA GLY A 36 13.83 -3.04 0.58
C GLY A 36 14.04 -1.73 1.35
N HIS A 37 15.29 -1.32 1.51
CA HIS A 37 15.67 -0.09 2.23
C HIS A 37 15.64 1.18 1.37
N PHE A 38 15.38 1.07 0.07
CA PHE A 38 15.36 2.20 -0.84
C PHE A 38 13.93 2.71 -1.08
N VAL A 39 13.71 4.03 -0.97
CA VAL A 39 12.42 4.64 -1.34
C VAL A 39 12.41 4.86 -2.84
N ALA A 40 11.69 3.99 -3.55
CA ALA A 40 11.59 4.04 -5.00
C ALA A 40 10.72 5.20 -5.49
N ASN A 41 9.64 5.52 -4.78
CA ASN A 41 8.75 6.63 -5.12
C ASN A 41 8.02 7.15 -3.87
N LYS A 42 7.85 8.47 -3.77
CA LYS A 42 7.22 9.16 -2.64
C LYS A 42 5.77 9.60 -2.91
N SER A 43 5.31 9.49 -4.17
CA SER A 43 4.05 10.05 -4.65
C SER A 43 3.24 9.01 -5.43
N VAL A 44 3.19 7.78 -4.92
CA VAL A 44 2.42 6.70 -5.56
C VAL A 44 0.94 6.85 -5.19
N GLN A 45 0.06 6.84 -6.19
CA GLN A 45 -1.36 6.68 -5.97
C GLN A 45 -1.67 5.20 -5.72
N LYS A 46 -2.25 4.90 -4.55
CA LYS A 46 -2.61 3.54 -4.14
C LYS A 46 -4.12 3.30 -4.08
N LEU A 47 -4.90 4.36 -3.94
CA LEU A 47 -6.37 4.30 -3.99
C LEU A 47 -6.83 4.68 -5.39
N PHE A 48 -7.68 3.84 -5.98
CA PHE A 48 -8.27 4.05 -7.29
C PHE A 48 -9.78 4.00 -7.13
N ARG A 49 -10.46 5.04 -7.59
CA ARG A 49 -11.92 5.05 -7.66
C ARG A 49 -12.36 4.12 -8.78
N ILE A 50 -13.18 3.13 -8.43
CA ILE A 50 -13.66 2.11 -9.40
C ILE A 50 -15.15 2.26 -9.71
N GLY A 51 -15.87 3.08 -8.96
CA GLY A 51 -17.23 3.49 -9.25
C GLY A 51 -17.60 4.77 -8.50
N ASP A 52 -18.86 5.18 -8.58
CA ASP A 52 -19.31 6.39 -7.88
C ASP A 52 -19.44 6.19 -6.37
N ASN A 53 -19.75 4.97 -5.94
CA ASN A 53 -19.95 4.59 -4.54
C ASN A 53 -19.07 3.42 -4.12
N LEU A 54 -17.89 3.27 -4.73
CA LEU A 54 -16.96 2.16 -4.51
C LEU A 54 -15.49 2.60 -4.54
#